data_AF-A0A5C8D3H7-F1
#
_entry.id   AF-A0A5C8D3H7-F1
#
_cell.length_a   1.000
_cell.length_b   1.000
_cell.length_c   1.000
_cell.angle_alpha   90.00
_cell.angle_beta   90.00
_cell.angle_gamma   90.00
#
_symmetry.space_group_name_H-M   'P 1'
#
loop_
_entity.id
_entity.type
_entity.pdbx_description
1 polymer ?
#
loop_
_entity_poly.entity_id
_entity_poly.type
_entity_poly.pdbx_seq_one_letter_code
_entity_poly.pdbx_strand_id
1 'polypeptide(L)'
;MKKILCLICLFSVSFYSCAVRNYLGSQSGLSEDRVFYAQMINNGNTYGWFNIPAHLLKVSDNLAIYMQTTFFTSYKENISSYALNKLAQEFDYYYTSMTNIYGTHSDIDANGKIIILLMDINKTKGSGNQVLGYFNPSDMHGNNKGEILYMDISNANNKTDNAIGTIIHEFQHLINYSYVISGERNEMSSWLNEALSESTSILFNKATVESRIEGFNNINYYCFYTWNTSNISNNNKNNTHVNYPSASVFMNWLYQKKGSNEIFKTIASSKELGDYKKVLSAASGISGYSVSSWDGLLLDWMSEIVTNGSNWTTTNKPTNNCASGNVSLYPGAMIVCDSYTNGASGNIVTNKVNGNSGKTIVLNKDTNLKGSAVKVSVTSSTSSKARMRRSAIRNDNNEESRDINILLDRNGNIKKD
;
A
#
# COMPACT_ATOMS: atom_id res chain seq x y z
N MET A 1 -34.42 -35.81 -45.52
CA MET A 1 -33.78 -34.81 -44.63
C MET A 1 -34.87 -33.92 -44.04
N LYS A 2 -34.93 -33.80 -42.70
CA LYS A 2 -35.65 -32.80 -41.83
C LYS A 2 -37.13 -32.51 -42.18
N LYS A 3 -38.16 -33.11 -41.57
CA LYS A 3 -38.70 -33.00 -40.19
C LYS A 3 -38.85 -31.57 -39.65
N ILE A 4 -40.05 -31.00 -39.79
CA ILE A 4 -40.67 -30.04 -38.85
C ILE A 4 -42.18 -30.32 -38.85
N LEU A 5 -42.73 -30.81 -37.74
CA LEU A 5 -44.15 -30.77 -37.44
C LEU A 5 -44.28 -30.34 -35.97
N CYS A 6 -44.62 -29.07 -35.76
CA CYS A 6 -45.06 -28.53 -34.48
C CYS A 6 -46.50 -28.99 -34.23
N LEU A 7 -46.76 -29.65 -33.10
CA LEU A 7 -48.10 -29.77 -32.57
C LEU A 7 -48.09 -29.41 -31.09
N ILE A 8 -48.88 -28.39 -30.76
CA ILE A 8 -49.24 -27.95 -29.43
C ILE A 8 -50.27 -28.93 -28.88
N CYS A 9 -50.08 -29.43 -27.65
CA CYS A 9 -51.15 -29.95 -26.81
C CYS A 9 -51.01 -29.40 -25.39
N LEU A 10 -52.11 -28.81 -24.92
CA LEU A 10 -52.35 -28.19 -23.63
C LEU A 10 -52.83 -29.22 -22.59
N PHE A 11 -52.71 -28.80 -21.32
CA PHE A 11 -53.37 -29.26 -20.08
C PHE A 11 -52.83 -30.48 -19.33
N SER A 12 -52.27 -30.23 -18.14
CA SER A 12 -53.01 -30.45 -16.89
C SER A 12 -52.28 -29.83 -15.70
N VAL A 13 -53.01 -29.00 -14.94
CA VAL A 13 -52.62 -28.45 -13.66
C VAL A 13 -52.71 -29.54 -12.60
N SER A 14 -51.67 -29.73 -11.79
CA SER A 14 -51.81 -30.25 -10.44
C SER A 14 -50.66 -29.74 -9.56
N PHE A 15 -51.04 -28.90 -8.60
CA PHE A 15 -50.26 -28.41 -7.48
C PHE A 15 -49.47 -29.54 -6.83
N TYR A 16 -48.16 -29.39 -6.66
CA TYR A 16 -47.44 -29.91 -5.49
C TYR A 16 -46.16 -29.11 -5.25
N SER A 17 -46.08 -28.61 -4.01
CA SER A 17 -44.87 -28.25 -3.26
C SER A 17 -44.10 -26.99 -3.67
N CYS A 18 -44.55 -25.86 -3.11
CA CYS A 18 -43.65 -24.82 -2.60
C CYS A 18 -42.77 -25.39 -1.47
N ALA A 19 -41.83 -26.26 -1.80
CA ALA A 19 -40.71 -26.67 -0.97
C ALA A 19 -39.78 -27.47 -1.88
N VAL A 20 -38.78 -26.76 -2.42
CA VAL A 20 -37.42 -27.17 -2.86
C VAL A 20 -37.00 -26.18 -3.94
N ARG A 21 -36.84 -24.91 -3.53
CA ARG A 21 -36.01 -23.93 -4.24
C ARG A 21 -35.53 -22.84 -3.29
N ASN A 22 -35.01 -23.24 -2.13
CA ASN A 22 -34.31 -22.40 -1.17
C ASN A 22 -33.02 -23.10 -0.72
N TYR A 23 -32.16 -23.47 -1.67
CA TYR A 23 -30.79 -23.92 -1.37
C TYR A 23 -29.73 -23.26 -2.28
N LEU A 24 -30.04 -22.06 -2.73
CA LEU A 24 -29.08 -21.06 -3.18
C LEU A 24 -29.57 -19.71 -2.66
N GLY A 25 -29.70 -19.60 -1.34
CA GLY A 25 -29.89 -18.31 -0.69
C GLY A 25 -28.56 -17.57 -0.73
N SER A 26 -28.56 -16.35 -1.25
CA SER A 26 -27.58 -15.34 -0.84
C SER A 26 -27.40 -15.44 0.67
N GLN A 27 -26.17 -15.50 1.17
CA GLN A 27 -25.89 -15.24 2.59
C GLN A 27 -26.11 -13.74 2.85
N SER A 28 -27.36 -13.30 2.72
CA SER A 28 -27.79 -11.95 3.03
C SER A 28 -27.83 -11.83 4.55
N GLY A 29 -26.70 -11.45 5.13
CA GLY A 29 -26.57 -11.14 6.55
C GLY A 29 -25.20 -11.46 7.09
N LEU A 30 -24.62 -10.49 7.80
CA LEU A 30 -23.47 -10.73 8.67
C LEU A 30 -23.89 -11.68 9.78
N SER A 31 -23.21 -12.82 9.90
CA SER A 31 -23.39 -13.71 11.06
C SER A 31 -22.63 -13.16 12.26
N GLU A 32 -23.18 -13.35 13.46
CA GLU A 32 -22.52 -12.95 14.69
C GLU A 32 -21.18 -13.69 14.88
N ASP A 33 -21.16 -15.00 14.61
CA ASP A 33 -19.93 -15.80 14.53
C ASP A 33 -19.67 -16.25 13.07
N ARG A 34 -18.41 -16.17 12.64
CA ARG A 34 -17.96 -16.62 11.30
C ARG A 34 -16.59 -17.27 11.41
N VAL A 35 -16.34 -18.26 10.56
CA VAL A 35 -15.00 -18.87 10.41
C VAL A 35 -14.38 -18.35 9.12
N PHE A 36 -13.18 -17.79 9.23
CA PHE A 36 -12.41 -17.27 8.11
C PHE A 36 -11.21 -18.16 7.82
N TYR A 37 -10.87 -18.37 6.54
CA TYR A 37 -9.63 -19.04 6.16
C TYR A 37 -8.52 -18.01 5.93
N ALA A 38 -7.59 -17.89 6.87
CA ALA A 38 -6.62 -16.79 6.89
C ALA A 38 -5.17 -17.29 6.97
N GLN A 39 -4.25 -16.47 6.47
CA GLN A 39 -2.82 -16.70 6.52
C GLN A 39 -2.21 -16.23 7.84
N MET A 40 -1.31 -17.02 8.40
CA MET A 40 -0.37 -16.60 9.44
C MET A 40 1.03 -16.41 8.87
N ILE A 41 1.78 -15.52 9.50
CA ILE A 41 3.13 -15.14 9.11
C ILE A 41 4.12 -15.43 10.24
N ASN A 42 5.33 -15.86 9.88
CA ASN A 42 6.46 -16.04 10.79
C ASN A 42 7.71 -15.41 10.17
N ASN A 43 8.21 -14.33 10.78
CA ASN A 43 9.37 -13.56 10.29
C ASN A 43 9.26 -13.19 8.80
N GLY A 44 8.12 -12.63 8.40
CA GLY A 44 7.84 -12.21 7.02
C GLY A 44 7.58 -13.33 6.02
N ASN A 45 7.57 -14.60 6.44
CA ASN A 45 7.28 -15.74 5.59
C ASN A 45 5.95 -16.39 5.96
N THR A 46 5.27 -16.98 4.97
CA THR A 46 4.07 -17.79 5.22
C THR A 46 4.36 -18.88 6.23
N TYR A 47 3.66 -18.85 7.37
CA TYR A 47 3.70 -19.94 8.34
C TYR A 47 2.70 -21.04 7.97
N GLY A 48 1.50 -20.65 7.57
CA GLY A 48 0.43 -21.57 7.19
C GLY A 48 -0.91 -20.85 7.04
N TRP A 49 -1.92 -21.61 6.65
CA TRP A 49 -3.30 -21.14 6.48
C TRP A 49 -4.23 -21.91 7.41
N PHE A 50 -5.14 -21.22 8.07
CA PHE A 50 -5.93 -21.78 9.16
C PHE A 50 -7.38 -21.29 9.12
N ASN A 51 -8.28 -22.12 9.64
CA ASN A 51 -9.63 -21.70 9.98
C ASN A 51 -9.57 -20.88 11.27
N ILE A 52 -10.00 -19.64 11.20
CA ILE A 52 -10.01 -18.65 12.27
C ILE A 52 -11.48 -18.39 12.65
N PRO A 53 -11.98 -19.03 13.72
CA PRO A 53 -13.25 -18.65 14.31
C PRO A 53 -13.16 -17.21 14.82
N ALA A 54 -14.17 -16.41 14.51
CA ALA A 54 -14.20 -15.00 14.84
C ALA A 54 -15.63 -14.54 15.14
N HIS A 55 -15.73 -13.48 15.93
CA HIS A 55 -16.96 -12.90 16.42
C HIS A 55 -17.09 -11.45 15.91
N LEU A 56 -18.29 -11.06 15.50
CA LEU A 56 -18.62 -9.73 15.02
C LEU A 56 -18.64 -8.74 16.19
N LEU A 57 -17.79 -7.72 16.13
CA LEU A 57 -17.70 -6.71 17.19
C LEU A 57 -18.42 -5.41 16.83
N LYS A 58 -18.42 -5.04 15.55
CA LYS A 58 -18.96 -3.76 15.11
C LYS A 58 -19.42 -3.82 13.66
N VAL A 59 -20.52 -3.14 13.39
CA VAL A 59 -21.00 -2.85 12.03
C VAL A 59 -21.16 -1.34 11.92
N SER A 60 -20.78 -0.79 10.77
CA SER A 60 -20.98 0.61 10.42
C SER A 60 -21.47 0.74 8.98
N ASP A 61 -21.34 1.92 8.37
CA ASP A 61 -21.97 2.20 7.07
C ASP A 61 -21.38 1.34 5.94
N ASN A 62 -20.06 1.14 5.92
CA ASN A 62 -19.37 0.38 4.87
C ASN A 62 -18.57 -0.82 5.39
N LEU A 63 -18.59 -1.06 6.71
CA LEU A 63 -17.66 -1.98 7.36
C LEU A 63 -18.35 -2.93 8.35
N ALA A 64 -17.83 -4.16 8.44
CA ALA A 64 -18.02 -5.09 9.54
C ALA A 64 -16.67 -5.50 10.14
N ILE A 65 -16.50 -5.39 11.45
CA ILE A 65 -15.26 -5.75 12.13
C ILE A 65 -15.48 -7.05 12.92
N TYR A 66 -14.76 -8.08 12.53
CA TYR A 66 -14.68 -9.36 13.22
C TYR A 66 -13.37 -9.47 14.00
N MET A 67 -13.40 -10.23 15.09
CA MET A 67 -12.21 -10.51 15.88
C MET A 67 -12.08 -12.01 16.11
N GLN A 68 -10.88 -12.55 15.91
CA GLN A 68 -10.62 -13.96 16.20
C GLN A 68 -10.95 -14.31 17.66
N THR A 69 -11.56 -15.47 17.88
CA THR A 69 -11.89 -15.98 19.22
C THR A 69 -10.95 -17.09 19.67
N THR A 70 -10.25 -17.72 18.73
CA THR A 70 -9.25 -18.75 18.98
C THR A 70 -7.86 -18.23 18.64
N PHE A 71 -6.92 -18.40 19.57
CA PHE A 71 -5.54 -17.90 19.47
C PHE A 71 -4.57 -19.08 19.45
N PHE A 72 -3.48 -18.95 18.68
CA PHE A 72 -2.46 -20.00 18.54
C PHE A 72 -1.54 -20.11 19.75
N THR A 73 -1.47 -19.04 20.54
CA THR A 73 -0.71 -19.02 21.79
C THR A 73 -1.67 -18.87 22.96
N SER A 74 -1.19 -19.09 24.18
CA SER A 74 -1.95 -18.77 25.39
C SER A 74 -2.18 -17.27 25.56
N TYR A 75 -1.40 -16.44 24.87
CA TYR A 75 -1.57 -15.00 24.86
C TYR A 75 -2.80 -14.63 24.02
N LYS A 76 -3.76 -14.00 24.69
CA LYS A 76 -4.97 -13.46 24.09
C LYS A 76 -4.91 -11.94 24.21
N GLU A 77 -5.23 -11.27 23.12
CA GLU A 77 -5.28 -9.82 23.07
C GLU A 77 -6.69 -9.43 22.65
N ASN A 78 -7.31 -8.49 23.36
CA ASN A 78 -8.61 -7.92 23.01
C ASN A 78 -8.43 -6.56 22.36
N ILE A 79 -9.32 -6.19 21.44
CA ILE A 79 -9.34 -4.82 20.90
C ILE A 79 -9.96 -3.85 21.92
N SER A 80 -9.35 -2.69 22.13
CA SER A 80 -9.91 -1.64 22.96
C SER A 80 -11.10 -0.97 22.28
N SER A 81 -12.08 -0.50 23.07
CA SER A 81 -13.24 0.23 22.51
C SER A 81 -12.84 1.50 21.77
N TYR A 82 -11.75 2.16 22.19
CA TYR A 82 -11.19 3.30 21.48
C TYR A 82 -10.73 2.90 20.07
N ALA A 83 -9.86 1.88 19.97
CA ALA A 83 -9.33 1.44 18.69
C ALA A 83 -10.45 0.92 17.77
N LEU A 84 -11.36 0.09 18.29
CA LEU A 84 -12.50 -0.44 17.53
C LEU A 84 -13.38 0.67 16.94
N ASN A 85 -13.71 1.70 17.74
CA ASN A 85 -14.52 2.81 17.26
C ASN A 85 -13.78 3.69 16.26
N LYS A 86 -12.49 3.97 16.50
CA LYS A 86 -11.68 4.80 15.61
C LYS A 86 -11.47 4.13 14.24
N LEU A 87 -11.21 2.83 14.21
CA LEU A 87 -11.09 2.04 12.97
C LEU A 87 -12.35 2.17 12.11
N ALA A 88 -13.53 1.93 12.70
CA ALA A 88 -14.78 2.03 11.95
C ALA A 88 -15.08 3.46 11.49
N GLN A 89 -14.90 4.45 12.38
CA GLN A 89 -15.20 5.85 12.07
C GLN A 89 -14.31 6.39 10.96
N GLU A 90 -13.00 6.17 11.03
CA GLU A 90 -12.07 6.67 10.02
C GLU A 90 -12.20 5.91 8.70
N PHE A 91 -12.47 4.60 8.73
CA PHE A 91 -12.75 3.85 7.50
C PHE A 91 -13.94 4.44 6.76
N ASP A 92 -15.08 4.62 7.43
CA ASP A 92 -16.28 5.21 6.80
C ASP A 92 -16.04 6.66 6.34
N TYR A 93 -15.28 7.44 7.12
CA TYR A 93 -14.91 8.80 6.74
C TYR A 93 -14.10 8.84 5.43
N TYR A 94 -13.14 7.92 5.24
CA TYR A 94 -12.32 7.86 4.02
C TYR A 94 -12.96 7.10 2.86
N TYR A 95 -13.98 6.26 3.11
CA TYR A 95 -14.59 5.36 2.13
C TYR A 95 -15.00 6.06 0.83
N THR A 96 -15.71 7.18 0.93
CA THR A 96 -16.17 7.93 -0.26
C THR A 96 -15.00 8.49 -1.06
N SER A 97 -13.95 8.96 -0.39
CA SER A 97 -12.75 9.46 -1.08
C SER A 97 -12.00 8.33 -1.78
N MET A 98 -11.85 7.19 -1.11
CA MET A 98 -11.24 5.99 -1.68
C MET A 98 -11.95 5.54 -2.95
N THR A 99 -13.27 5.39 -2.89
CA THR A 99 -14.07 4.90 -4.01
C THR A 99 -14.15 5.90 -5.17
N ASN A 100 -14.15 7.20 -4.88
CA ASN A 100 -14.10 8.24 -5.91
C ASN A 100 -12.78 8.30 -6.67
N ILE A 101 -11.66 7.97 -6.02
CA ILE A 101 -10.33 8.03 -6.61
C ILE A 101 -10.00 6.72 -7.34
N TYR A 102 -10.15 5.59 -6.66
CA TYR A 102 -9.65 4.30 -7.16
C TYR A 102 -10.73 3.47 -7.85
N GLY A 103 -12.00 3.76 -7.60
CA GLY A 103 -13.15 3.02 -8.12
C GLY A 103 -13.95 2.30 -7.03
N THR A 104 -15.05 1.67 -7.43
CA THR A 104 -15.90 0.87 -6.53
C THR A 104 -15.32 -0.52 -6.30
N HIS A 105 -15.69 -1.16 -5.20
CA HIS A 105 -15.40 -2.56 -4.94
C HIS A 105 -16.61 -3.45 -5.28
N SER A 106 -16.39 -4.76 -5.36
CA SER A 106 -17.46 -5.76 -5.49
C SER A 106 -18.18 -6.01 -4.15
N ASP A 107 -19.25 -6.81 -4.16
CA ASP A 107 -19.92 -7.32 -2.96
C ASP A 107 -20.25 -8.81 -3.18
N ILE A 108 -19.23 -9.66 -3.05
CA ILE A 108 -19.27 -11.07 -3.49
C ILE A 108 -20.17 -11.91 -2.60
N ASP A 109 -20.17 -11.66 -1.28
CA ASP A 109 -21.06 -12.36 -0.35
C ASP A 109 -22.40 -11.63 -0.15
N ALA A 110 -22.64 -10.52 -0.86
CA ALA A 110 -23.88 -9.74 -0.82
C ALA A 110 -24.26 -9.26 0.59
N ASN A 111 -23.26 -9.00 1.43
CA ASN A 111 -23.45 -8.53 2.79
C ASN A 111 -23.45 -6.98 2.87
N GLY A 112 -23.02 -6.29 1.82
CA GLY A 112 -23.00 -4.83 1.69
C GLY A 112 -21.90 -4.14 2.52
N LYS A 113 -20.93 -4.88 3.05
CA LYS A 113 -19.83 -4.40 3.89
C LYS A 113 -18.51 -5.01 3.45
N ILE A 114 -17.44 -4.24 3.65
CA ILE A 114 -16.09 -4.77 3.70
C ILE A 114 -15.87 -5.34 5.10
N ILE A 115 -15.23 -6.50 5.17
CA ILE A 115 -14.91 -7.14 6.44
C ILE A 115 -13.48 -6.79 6.83
N ILE A 116 -13.28 -6.32 8.07
CA ILE A 116 -11.97 -6.34 8.71
C ILE A 116 -11.93 -7.52 9.67
N LEU A 117 -10.99 -8.45 9.45
CA LEU A 117 -10.66 -9.48 10.42
C LEU A 117 -9.46 -9.05 11.27
N LEU A 118 -9.74 -8.75 12.53
CA LEU A 118 -8.72 -8.55 13.56
C LEU A 118 -8.23 -9.92 14.03
N MET A 119 -6.98 -10.25 13.69
CA MET A 119 -6.36 -11.53 14.05
C MET A 119 -4.90 -11.39 14.53
N ASP A 120 -4.37 -12.44 15.14
CA ASP A 120 -2.95 -12.52 15.51
C ASP A 120 -2.17 -13.03 14.31
N ILE A 121 -1.78 -12.12 13.41
CA ILE A 121 -1.16 -12.44 12.13
C ILE A 121 0.23 -13.06 12.34
N ASN A 122 0.99 -12.50 13.29
CA ASN A 122 2.41 -12.78 13.45
C ASN A 122 2.64 -13.84 14.53
N LYS A 123 3.07 -15.05 14.13
CA LYS A 123 3.42 -16.14 15.05
C LYS A 123 4.47 -15.72 16.09
N THR A 124 5.49 -14.98 15.66
CA THR A 124 6.54 -14.44 16.52
C THR A 124 6.38 -12.93 16.63
N LYS A 125 6.18 -12.43 17.85
CA LYS A 125 6.08 -11.00 18.14
C LYS A 125 7.45 -10.42 18.53
N GLY A 126 7.69 -9.16 18.16
CA GLY A 126 8.84 -8.36 18.64
C GLY A 126 10.21 -8.73 18.05
N SER A 127 10.26 -9.62 17.06
CA SER A 127 11.49 -9.95 16.34
C SER A 127 11.18 -10.24 14.86
N GLY A 128 12.14 -9.95 13.98
CA GLY A 128 12.01 -10.18 12.54
C GLY A 128 11.05 -9.20 11.84
N ASN A 129 10.78 -9.49 10.56
CA ASN A 129 9.82 -8.73 9.76
C ASN A 129 8.39 -9.09 10.19
N GLN A 130 7.62 -8.08 10.57
CA GLN A 130 6.22 -8.24 10.98
C GLN A 130 5.29 -7.71 9.89
N VAL A 131 4.18 -8.40 9.69
CA VAL A 131 3.10 -7.97 8.79
C VAL A 131 2.05 -7.24 9.63
N LEU A 132 1.75 -5.99 9.27
CA LEU A 132 0.79 -5.17 10.01
C LEU A 132 -0.65 -5.53 9.62
N GLY A 133 -0.87 -5.78 8.34
CA GLY A 133 -2.14 -6.18 7.75
C GLY A 133 -1.91 -6.64 6.32
N TYR A 134 -2.93 -7.21 5.70
CA TYR A 134 -2.87 -7.61 4.30
C TYR A 134 -4.27 -7.72 3.69
N PHE A 135 -4.34 -7.62 2.37
CA PHE A 135 -5.43 -8.12 1.53
C PHE A 135 -4.97 -9.39 0.80
N ASN A 136 -5.87 -10.36 0.66
CA ASN A 136 -5.62 -11.59 -0.08
C ASN A 136 -6.67 -11.77 -1.20
N PRO A 137 -6.29 -11.66 -2.48
CA PRO A 137 -7.20 -11.81 -3.61
C PRO A 137 -7.96 -13.14 -3.66
N SER A 138 -7.38 -14.21 -3.10
CA SER A 138 -8.04 -15.52 -3.08
C SER A 138 -9.27 -15.57 -2.18
N ASP A 139 -9.48 -14.60 -1.30
CA ASP A 139 -10.70 -14.51 -0.51
C ASP A 139 -11.93 -14.19 -1.34
N MET A 140 -11.75 -13.53 -2.48
CA MET A 140 -12.85 -13.11 -3.35
C MET A 140 -13.36 -14.24 -4.26
N HIS A 141 -12.64 -15.35 -4.41
CA HIS A 141 -13.05 -16.49 -5.24
C HIS A 141 -12.78 -17.87 -4.62
N GLY A 142 -12.15 -17.91 -3.45
CA GLY A 142 -11.72 -19.13 -2.77
C GLY A 142 -12.61 -19.49 -1.59
N ASN A 143 -11.99 -19.72 -0.43
CA ASN A 143 -12.66 -20.27 0.75
C ASN A 143 -13.61 -19.28 1.44
N ASN A 144 -13.25 -18.00 1.47
CA ASN A 144 -14.01 -17.00 2.21
C ASN A 144 -15.15 -16.36 1.40
N LYS A 145 -14.96 -16.22 0.07
CA LYS A 145 -15.88 -15.62 -0.90
C LYS A 145 -16.37 -14.22 -0.49
N GLY A 146 -15.46 -13.33 -0.10
CA GLY A 146 -15.84 -11.97 0.32
C GLY A 146 -14.69 -10.97 0.34
N GLU A 147 -15.06 -9.71 0.51
CA GLU A 147 -14.20 -8.54 0.60
C GLU A 147 -13.58 -8.42 2.01
N ILE A 148 -12.44 -9.09 2.24
CA ILE A 148 -11.80 -9.16 3.57
C ILE A 148 -10.45 -8.46 3.58
N LEU A 149 -10.26 -7.60 4.58
CA LEU A 149 -8.99 -6.98 4.96
C LEU A 149 -8.55 -7.55 6.31
N TYR A 150 -7.29 -7.94 6.43
CA TYR A 150 -6.74 -8.51 7.66
C TYR A 150 -5.89 -7.48 8.38
N MET A 151 -6.03 -7.40 9.70
CA MET A 151 -5.26 -6.47 10.51
C MET A 151 -4.76 -7.17 11.78
N ASP A 152 -3.47 -7.00 12.07
CA ASP A 152 -2.85 -7.52 13.29
C ASP A 152 -3.44 -6.79 14.51
N ILE A 153 -4.05 -7.56 15.44
CA ILE A 153 -4.74 -7.02 16.62
C ILE A 153 -3.83 -6.10 17.43
N SER A 154 -2.54 -6.46 17.55
CA SER A 154 -1.61 -5.69 18.36
C SER A 154 -1.33 -4.32 17.77
N ASN A 155 -1.21 -4.23 16.45
CA ASN A 155 -1.06 -2.95 15.78
C ASN A 155 -2.36 -2.14 15.79
N ALA A 156 -3.51 -2.79 15.60
CA ALA A 156 -4.83 -2.15 15.70
C ALA A 156 -5.02 -1.44 17.06
N ASN A 157 -4.57 -2.06 18.16
CA ASN A 157 -4.62 -1.47 19.50
C ASN A 157 -3.55 -0.43 19.77
N ASN A 158 -2.29 -0.79 19.58
CA ASN A 158 -1.16 -0.03 20.11
C ASN A 158 -0.70 1.07 19.17
N LYS A 159 -1.11 1.00 17.90
CA LYS A 159 -0.73 1.93 16.82
C LYS A 159 -1.91 2.17 15.87
N THR A 160 -3.08 2.47 16.43
CA THR A 160 -4.35 2.56 15.71
C THR A 160 -4.28 3.42 14.44
N ASP A 161 -3.59 4.57 14.47
CA ASP A 161 -3.46 5.44 13.30
C ASP A 161 -2.68 4.78 12.16
N ASN A 162 -1.61 4.05 12.49
CA ASN A 162 -0.88 3.27 11.51
C ASN A 162 -1.72 2.12 10.97
N ALA A 163 -2.52 1.46 11.83
CA ALA A 163 -3.43 0.41 11.42
C ALA A 163 -4.49 0.91 10.43
N ILE A 164 -5.06 2.11 10.66
CA ILE A 164 -5.99 2.77 9.73
C ILE A 164 -5.30 3.02 8.38
N GLY A 165 -4.07 3.56 8.40
CA GLY A 165 -3.27 3.73 7.18
C GLY A 165 -3.07 2.42 6.40
N THR A 166 -2.74 1.34 7.11
CA THR A 166 -2.61 0.00 6.52
C THR A 166 -3.93 -0.49 5.94
N ILE A 167 -5.05 -0.39 6.67
CA ILE A 167 -6.36 -0.82 6.17
C ILE A 167 -6.76 -0.06 4.89
N ILE A 168 -6.53 1.25 4.84
CA ILE A 168 -6.84 2.04 3.65
C ILE A 168 -5.90 1.69 2.47
N HIS A 169 -4.63 1.38 2.74
CA HIS A 169 -3.70 0.83 1.75
C HIS A 169 -4.20 -0.51 1.18
N GLU A 170 -4.60 -1.45 2.04
CA GLU A 170 -5.14 -2.74 1.64
C GLU A 170 -6.51 -2.62 0.93
N PHE A 171 -7.31 -1.62 1.30
CA PHE A 171 -8.56 -1.34 0.62
C PHE A 171 -8.34 -0.91 -0.84
N GLN A 172 -7.26 -0.18 -1.14
CA GLN A 172 -6.89 0.11 -2.53
C GLN A 172 -6.67 -1.17 -3.33
N HIS A 173 -5.94 -2.14 -2.77
CA HIS A 173 -5.69 -3.43 -3.43
C HIS A 173 -6.98 -4.20 -3.69
N LEU A 174 -7.90 -4.19 -2.72
CA LEU A 174 -9.21 -4.82 -2.84
C LEU A 174 -10.06 -4.17 -3.94
N ILE A 175 -10.13 -2.83 -4.00
CA ILE A 175 -10.79 -2.10 -5.10
C ILE A 175 -10.16 -2.52 -6.44
N ASN A 176 -8.84 -2.48 -6.55
CA ASN A 176 -8.15 -2.82 -7.80
C ASN A 176 -8.47 -4.25 -8.25
N TYR A 177 -8.46 -5.22 -7.32
CA TYR A 177 -8.77 -6.61 -7.64
C TYR A 177 -10.25 -6.84 -7.96
N SER A 178 -11.17 -6.03 -7.44
CA SER A 178 -12.60 -6.06 -7.82
C SER A 178 -12.80 -5.86 -9.33
N TYR A 179 -11.97 -5.03 -9.97
CA TYR A 179 -11.98 -4.84 -11.43
C TYR A 179 -11.33 -6.01 -12.19
N VAL A 180 -10.41 -6.74 -11.55
CA VAL A 180 -9.78 -7.93 -12.14
C VAL A 180 -10.76 -9.10 -12.16
N ILE A 181 -11.40 -9.38 -11.01
CA ILE A 181 -12.32 -10.52 -10.89
C ILE A 181 -13.60 -10.35 -11.72
N SER A 182 -14.07 -9.11 -11.91
CA SER A 182 -15.19 -8.80 -12.80
C SER A 182 -14.83 -8.88 -14.29
N GLY A 183 -13.54 -8.98 -14.63
CA GLY A 183 -13.05 -8.98 -16.01
C GLY A 183 -13.03 -7.60 -16.67
N GLU A 184 -13.28 -6.53 -15.92
CA GLU A 184 -13.23 -5.15 -16.44
C GLU A 184 -11.80 -4.70 -16.76
N ARG A 185 -10.80 -5.25 -16.06
CA ARG A 185 -9.38 -4.90 -16.23
C ARG A 185 -8.45 -6.11 -16.09
N ASN A 186 -7.30 -6.04 -16.75
CA ASN A 186 -6.20 -6.96 -16.48
C ASN A 186 -5.56 -6.65 -15.13
N GLU A 187 -4.93 -7.66 -14.53
CA GLU A 187 -4.13 -7.47 -13.32
C GLU A 187 -3.03 -6.42 -13.55
N MET A 188 -2.96 -5.49 -12.60
CA MET A 188 -1.96 -4.45 -12.58
C MET A 188 -0.62 -5.04 -12.15
N SER A 189 0.47 -4.61 -12.77
CA SER A 189 1.81 -4.96 -12.30
C SER A 189 2.01 -4.54 -10.84
N SER A 190 2.72 -5.38 -10.09
CA SER A 190 2.90 -5.21 -8.65
C SER A 190 3.39 -3.80 -8.29
N TRP A 191 4.29 -3.22 -9.08
CA TRP A 191 4.80 -1.88 -8.77
C TRP A 191 3.73 -0.79 -8.86
N LEU A 192 2.84 -0.83 -9.86
CA LEU A 192 1.81 0.19 -10.00
C LEU A 192 0.71 -0.02 -8.95
N ASN A 193 0.40 -1.29 -8.65
CA ASN A 193 -0.56 -1.64 -7.60
C ASN A 193 -0.11 -1.08 -6.25
N GLU A 194 1.14 -1.35 -5.86
CA GLU A 194 1.74 -0.85 -4.62
C GLU A 194 1.94 0.68 -4.64
N ALA A 195 2.30 1.28 -5.79
CA ALA A 195 2.45 2.72 -5.88
C ALA A 195 1.11 3.45 -5.68
N LEU A 196 0.01 2.93 -6.24
CA LEU A 196 -1.33 3.46 -5.98
C LEU A 196 -1.76 3.23 -4.53
N SER A 197 -1.42 2.10 -3.90
CA SER A 197 -1.68 1.91 -2.47
C SER A 197 -0.86 2.87 -1.60
N GLU A 198 0.41 3.11 -1.90
CA GLU A 198 1.22 4.14 -1.22
C GLU A 198 0.63 5.55 -1.39
N SER A 199 -0.08 5.79 -2.49
CA SER A 199 -0.79 7.06 -2.71
C SER A 199 -1.95 7.31 -1.75
N THR A 200 -2.50 6.24 -1.15
CA THR A 200 -3.47 6.39 -0.06
C THR A 200 -2.85 7.01 1.18
N SER A 201 -1.60 6.65 1.53
CA SER A 201 -0.90 7.20 2.68
C SER A 201 -0.63 8.70 2.51
N ILE A 202 -0.33 9.13 1.29
CA ILE A 202 -0.16 10.56 0.97
C ILE A 202 -1.43 11.36 1.28
N LEU A 203 -2.60 10.78 1.03
CA LEU A 203 -3.89 11.46 1.21
C LEU A 203 -4.45 11.34 2.63
N PHE A 204 -4.24 10.20 3.28
CA PHE A 204 -5.00 9.82 4.47
C PHE A 204 -4.12 9.46 5.69
N ASN A 205 -2.80 9.33 5.53
CA ASN A 205 -1.92 8.96 6.65
C ASN A 205 -0.58 9.69 6.66
N LYS A 206 -0.54 10.83 7.38
CA LYS A 206 0.65 11.66 7.52
C LYS A 206 1.85 10.91 8.14
N ALA A 207 1.60 10.06 9.14
CA ALA A 207 2.68 9.35 9.82
C ALA A 207 3.38 8.35 8.87
N THR A 208 2.61 7.64 8.06
CA THR A 208 3.16 6.72 7.06
C THR A 208 3.98 7.47 6.01
N VAL A 209 3.47 8.57 5.43
CA VAL A 209 4.24 9.33 4.42
C VAL A 209 5.53 9.91 5.00
N GLU A 210 5.54 10.39 6.26
CA GLU A 210 6.76 10.86 6.92
C GLU A 210 7.78 9.72 7.15
N SER A 211 7.31 8.53 7.53
CA SER A 211 8.15 7.33 7.66
C SER A 211 8.73 6.89 6.31
N ARG A 212 7.95 6.95 5.24
CA ARG A 212 8.43 6.65 3.87
C ARG A 212 9.50 7.63 3.42
N ILE A 213 9.34 8.92 3.72
CA ILE A 213 10.37 9.94 3.44
C ILE A 213 11.64 9.68 4.27
N GLU A 214 11.53 9.30 5.56
CA GLU A 214 12.70 8.91 6.35
C GLU A 214 13.41 7.69 5.74
N GLY A 215 12.65 6.69 5.31
CA GLY A 215 13.19 5.52 4.59
C GLY A 215 13.94 5.94 3.33
N PHE A 216 13.32 6.78 2.49
CA PHE A 216 13.91 7.29 1.25
C PHE A 216 15.21 8.08 1.49
N ASN A 217 15.24 8.88 2.57
CA ASN A 217 16.43 9.65 2.95
C ASN A 217 17.58 8.78 3.47
N ASN A 218 17.35 7.49 3.74
CA ASN A 218 18.36 6.54 4.21
C ASN A 218 18.82 5.56 3.13
N ILE A 219 18.31 5.68 1.90
CA ILE A 219 18.73 4.85 0.76
C ILE A 219 19.57 5.65 -0.24
N ASN A 220 20.42 4.97 -1.01
CA ASN A 220 21.15 5.54 -2.14
C ASN A 220 20.85 4.82 -3.48
N TYR A 221 19.87 3.92 -3.45
CA TYR A 221 19.39 3.16 -4.60
C TYR A 221 17.87 3.34 -4.66
N TYR A 222 17.36 3.92 -5.75
CA TYR A 222 15.96 4.31 -5.89
C TYR A 222 15.31 3.45 -6.97
N CYS A 223 14.34 2.64 -6.57
CA CYS A 223 13.63 1.77 -7.49
C CYS A 223 12.30 1.41 -6.87
N PHE A 224 11.20 1.76 -7.54
CA PHE A 224 9.89 1.22 -7.25
C PHE A 224 9.42 0.25 -8.34
N TYR A 225 10.10 0.17 -9.48
CA TYR A 225 9.58 -0.54 -10.66
C TYR A 225 9.78 -2.06 -10.58
N THR A 226 10.96 -2.51 -10.14
CA THR A 226 11.28 -3.95 -10.00
C THR A 226 11.24 -4.39 -8.55
N TRP A 227 10.41 -5.39 -8.24
CA TRP A 227 10.17 -5.90 -6.87
C TRP A 227 10.81 -7.25 -6.56
N ASN A 228 11.45 -7.90 -7.54
CA ASN A 228 12.26 -9.10 -7.31
C ASN A 228 13.66 -8.70 -6.83
N THR A 229 13.78 -8.34 -5.55
CA THR A 229 14.91 -7.54 -5.00
C THR A 229 15.82 -8.30 -4.04
N SER A 230 15.96 -9.61 -4.19
CA SER A 230 16.83 -10.42 -3.33
C SER A 230 18.32 -10.01 -3.36
N ASN A 231 18.74 -9.09 -4.22
CA ASN A 231 20.12 -8.63 -4.37
C ASN A 231 20.30 -7.10 -4.56
N ILE A 232 19.39 -6.26 -4.07
CA ILE A 232 19.62 -4.80 -4.13
C ILE A 232 20.64 -4.40 -3.06
N SER A 233 21.79 -3.89 -3.52
CA SER A 233 22.79 -3.24 -2.66
C SER A 233 22.38 -1.80 -2.38
N ASN A 234 22.23 -1.46 -1.11
CA ASN A 234 21.98 -0.12 -0.63
C ASN A 234 22.99 0.17 0.49
N ASN A 235 23.91 1.11 0.26
CA ASN A 235 25.03 1.40 1.18
C ASN A 235 25.82 0.12 1.61
N ASN A 236 26.12 -0.78 0.67
CA ASN A 236 26.78 -2.07 0.92
C ASN A 236 25.99 -3.03 1.84
N LYS A 237 24.68 -2.84 1.98
CA LYS A 237 23.77 -3.75 2.68
C LYS A 237 22.73 -4.28 1.70
N ASN A 238 22.37 -5.55 1.83
CA ASN A 238 21.21 -6.09 1.13
C ASN A 238 19.96 -5.42 1.70
N ASN A 239 19.18 -4.73 0.87
CA ASN A 239 17.96 -4.05 1.29
C ASN A 239 16.81 -4.36 0.34
N THR A 240 15.76 -5.00 0.86
CA THR A 240 14.55 -5.40 0.15
C THR A 240 13.45 -4.34 0.16
N HIS A 241 13.66 -3.20 0.82
CA HIS A 241 12.61 -2.20 1.09
C HIS A 241 12.86 -0.85 0.42
N VAL A 242 13.67 -0.79 -0.65
CA VAL A 242 13.82 0.45 -1.43
C VAL A 242 12.56 0.82 -2.21
N ASN A 243 11.70 -0.17 -2.49
CA ASN A 243 10.50 -0.02 -3.30
C ASN A 243 9.45 0.89 -2.69
N TYR A 244 9.01 0.60 -1.47
CA TYR A 244 7.96 1.40 -0.82
C TYR A 244 8.34 2.88 -0.63
N PRO A 245 9.52 3.23 -0.08
CA PRO A 245 9.96 4.62 -0.01
C PRO A 245 10.05 5.29 -1.38
N SER A 246 10.58 4.59 -2.39
CA SER A 246 10.69 5.15 -3.75
C SER A 246 9.31 5.40 -4.37
N ALA A 247 8.38 4.45 -4.22
CA ALA A 247 7.02 4.55 -4.74
C ALA A 247 6.28 5.72 -4.07
N SER A 248 6.33 5.79 -2.74
CA SER A 248 5.69 6.84 -1.96
C SER A 248 6.22 8.23 -2.34
N VAL A 249 7.54 8.42 -2.40
CA VAL A 249 8.13 9.73 -2.75
C VAL A 249 7.83 10.12 -4.20
N PHE A 250 7.85 9.16 -5.13
CA PHE A 250 7.48 9.41 -6.54
C PHE A 250 6.01 9.82 -6.69
N MET A 251 5.09 9.09 -6.05
CA MET A 251 3.66 9.38 -6.11
C MET A 251 3.32 10.70 -5.40
N ASN A 252 4.03 11.05 -4.32
CA ASN A 252 3.87 12.33 -3.64
C ASN A 252 4.37 13.49 -4.52
N TRP A 253 5.48 13.29 -5.23
CA TRP A 253 5.97 14.26 -6.19
C TRP A 253 4.96 14.50 -7.33
N LEU A 254 4.38 13.43 -7.90
CA LEU A 254 3.32 13.56 -8.91
C LEU A 254 2.07 14.29 -8.38
N TYR A 255 1.68 13.99 -7.14
CA TYR A 255 0.58 14.68 -6.46
C TYR A 255 0.85 16.18 -6.32
N GLN A 256 2.04 16.56 -5.88
CA GLN A 256 2.45 17.97 -5.77
C GLN A 256 2.51 18.65 -7.15
N LYS A 257 2.99 17.94 -8.18
CA LYS A 257 3.02 18.45 -9.56
C LYS A 257 1.63 18.73 -10.11
N LYS A 258 0.66 17.86 -9.83
CA LYS A 258 -0.73 18.06 -10.23
C LYS A 258 -1.44 19.11 -9.37
N GLY A 259 -1.12 19.16 -8.07
CA GLY A 259 -1.83 19.94 -7.06
C GLY A 259 -3.20 19.37 -6.68
N SER A 260 -3.49 18.10 -7.02
CA SER A 260 -4.78 17.45 -6.79
C SER A 260 -4.67 15.92 -6.85
N ASN A 261 -5.55 15.22 -6.12
CA ASN A 261 -5.66 13.76 -6.13
C ASN A 261 -6.21 13.20 -7.46
N GLU A 262 -6.67 14.06 -8.37
CA GLU A 262 -7.10 13.67 -9.73
C GLU A 262 -5.98 12.97 -10.51
N ILE A 263 -4.71 13.18 -10.16
CA ILE A 263 -3.60 12.41 -10.76
C ILE A 263 -3.73 10.92 -10.47
N PHE A 264 -4.06 10.53 -9.24
CA PHE A 264 -4.22 9.13 -8.85
C PHE A 264 -5.46 8.52 -9.48
N LYS A 265 -6.55 9.28 -9.55
CA LYS A 265 -7.77 8.86 -10.26
C LYS A 265 -7.55 8.62 -11.74
N THR A 266 -6.80 9.51 -12.40
CA THR A 266 -6.45 9.36 -13.82
C THR A 266 -5.59 8.11 -14.04
N ILE A 267 -4.61 7.85 -13.17
CA ILE A 267 -3.78 6.66 -13.25
C ILE A 267 -4.60 5.39 -13.02
N ALA A 268 -5.39 5.35 -11.94
CA ALA A 268 -6.18 4.19 -11.54
C ALA A 268 -7.25 3.82 -12.58
N SER A 269 -7.89 4.80 -13.21
CA SER A 269 -8.93 4.58 -14.24
C SER A 269 -8.40 4.41 -15.66
N SER A 270 -7.09 4.54 -15.87
CA SER A 270 -6.49 4.51 -17.20
C SER A 270 -6.62 3.14 -17.89
N LYS A 271 -6.99 3.19 -19.18
CA LYS A 271 -7.12 2.01 -20.06
C LYS A 271 -5.87 1.77 -20.92
N GLU A 272 -4.80 2.53 -20.70
CA GLU A 272 -3.55 2.37 -21.46
C GLU A 272 -2.96 0.96 -21.32
N LEU A 273 -2.44 0.45 -22.44
CA LEU A 273 -1.74 -0.83 -22.47
C LEU A 273 -0.29 -0.64 -22.03
N GLY A 274 -0.01 -1.09 -20.81
CA GLY A 274 1.28 -0.98 -20.14
C GLY A 274 1.22 0.02 -18.99
N ASP A 275 1.52 -0.44 -17.78
CA ASP A 275 1.29 0.35 -16.57
C ASP A 275 2.12 1.63 -16.49
N TYR A 276 3.33 1.66 -17.05
CA TYR A 276 4.12 2.89 -17.09
C TYR A 276 3.47 3.95 -18.00
N LYS A 277 2.72 3.55 -19.04
CA LYS A 277 2.01 4.48 -19.92
C LYS A 277 0.81 5.11 -19.22
N LYS A 278 0.16 4.39 -18.31
CA LYS A 278 -0.91 4.94 -17.46
C LYS A 278 -0.40 6.14 -16.68
N VAL A 279 0.78 5.99 -16.05
CA VAL A 279 1.44 7.06 -15.29
C VAL A 279 1.96 8.17 -16.20
N LEU A 280 2.64 7.83 -17.29
CA LEU A 280 3.18 8.82 -18.23
C LEU A 280 2.08 9.68 -18.87
N SER A 281 0.97 9.06 -19.29
CA SER A 281 -0.19 9.75 -19.86
C SER A 281 -0.81 10.71 -18.84
N ALA A 282 -1.00 10.26 -17.59
CA ALA A 282 -1.51 11.10 -16.51
C ALA A 282 -0.58 12.29 -16.22
N ALA A 283 0.74 12.07 -16.18
CA ALA A 283 1.73 13.12 -15.98
C ALA A 283 1.78 14.11 -17.15
N SER A 284 1.67 13.64 -18.39
CA SER A 284 1.63 14.47 -19.60
C SER A 284 0.39 15.37 -19.67
N GLY A 285 -0.69 15.00 -18.96
CA GLY A 285 -1.91 15.79 -18.81
C GLY A 285 -1.85 16.88 -17.72
N ILE A 286 -0.70 17.09 -17.06
CA ILE A 286 -0.53 18.14 -16.06
C ILE A 286 -0.29 19.48 -16.76
N SER A 287 -1.18 20.44 -16.55
CA SER A 287 -1.05 21.80 -17.11
C SER A 287 0.25 22.46 -16.67
N GLY A 288 1.01 22.99 -17.63
CA GLY A 288 2.29 23.67 -17.36
C GLY A 288 3.46 22.74 -17.06
N TYR A 289 3.28 21.42 -17.14
CA TYR A 289 4.34 20.42 -17.07
C TYR A 289 4.41 19.66 -18.40
N SER A 290 5.62 19.46 -18.92
CA SER A 290 5.84 18.80 -20.21
C SER A 290 6.78 17.63 -20.03
N VAL A 291 6.29 16.43 -20.35
CA VAL A 291 7.05 15.19 -20.34
C VAL A 291 6.56 14.32 -21.48
N SER A 292 7.46 13.66 -22.20
CA SER A 292 7.12 12.88 -23.40
C SER A 292 7.59 11.42 -23.33
N SER A 293 8.39 11.08 -22.32
CA SER A 293 8.93 9.74 -22.15
C SER A 293 8.99 9.32 -20.68
N TRP A 294 8.97 8.01 -20.46
CA TRP A 294 9.02 7.43 -19.11
C TRP A 294 10.34 7.74 -18.39
N ASP A 295 11.46 7.64 -19.09
CA ASP A 295 12.77 8.01 -18.55
C ASP A 295 12.86 9.52 -18.28
N GLY A 296 12.28 10.37 -19.13
CA GLY A 296 12.17 11.80 -18.87
C GLY A 296 11.43 12.08 -17.56
N LEU A 297 10.29 11.41 -17.33
CA LEU A 297 9.51 11.55 -16.10
C LEU A 297 10.30 11.17 -14.84
N LEU A 298 11.02 10.03 -14.91
CA LEU A 298 11.85 9.55 -13.81
C LEU A 298 13.04 10.48 -13.53
N LEU A 299 13.65 11.03 -14.59
CA LEU A 299 14.76 11.97 -14.48
C LEU A 299 14.30 13.32 -13.93
N ASP A 300 13.14 13.83 -14.32
CA ASP A 300 12.55 15.06 -13.78
C ASP A 300 12.28 14.94 -12.28
N TRP A 301 11.64 13.84 -11.87
CA TRP A 301 11.40 13.53 -10.46
C TRP A 301 12.70 13.60 -9.64
N MET A 302 13.71 12.82 -10.03
CA MET A 302 14.95 12.76 -9.27
C MET A 302 15.76 14.05 -9.37
N SER A 303 15.68 14.79 -10.47
CA SER A 303 16.32 16.11 -10.60
C SER A 303 15.77 17.07 -9.56
N GLU A 304 14.45 17.08 -9.32
CA GLU A 304 13.86 17.91 -8.27
C GLU A 304 14.21 17.48 -6.86
N ILE A 305 14.32 16.18 -6.61
CA ILE A 305 14.85 15.69 -5.32
C ILE A 305 16.28 16.19 -5.10
N VAL A 306 17.13 16.13 -6.13
CA VAL A 306 18.55 16.56 -6.05
C VAL A 306 18.68 18.08 -5.86
N THR A 307 17.86 18.88 -6.53
CA THR A 307 17.93 20.35 -6.44
C THR A 307 17.11 20.94 -5.30
N ASN A 308 16.38 20.11 -4.54
CA ASN A 308 15.34 20.55 -3.60
C ASN A 308 14.27 21.44 -4.27
N GLY A 309 13.91 21.12 -5.51
CA GLY A 309 13.07 21.97 -6.37
C GLY A 309 11.58 22.00 -6.04
N SER A 310 11.04 21.04 -5.28
CA SER A 310 9.60 20.98 -4.98
C SER A 310 9.26 21.61 -3.63
N ASN A 311 8.05 22.21 -3.54
CA ASN A 311 7.49 22.78 -2.32
C ASN A 311 6.97 21.70 -1.37
N TRP A 312 7.87 20.85 -0.88
CA TRP A 312 7.55 19.84 0.13
C TRP A 312 7.08 20.51 1.42
N THR A 313 5.82 20.29 1.78
CA THR A 313 5.15 20.85 2.99
C THR A 313 5.30 19.96 4.22
N THR A 314 5.92 18.80 4.09
CA THR A 314 6.20 17.86 5.18
C THR A 314 7.33 18.35 6.07
N THR A 315 7.29 17.98 7.36
CA THR A 315 8.33 18.30 8.35
C THR A 315 9.71 17.82 7.89
N ASN A 316 9.73 16.67 7.19
CA ASN A 316 10.90 16.10 6.54
C ASN A 316 10.73 16.19 5.02
N LYS A 317 11.69 16.82 4.33
CA LYS A 317 11.75 16.84 2.86
C LYS A 317 12.53 15.61 2.36
N PRO A 318 12.11 14.98 1.26
CA PRO A 318 12.92 13.96 0.62
C PRO A 318 14.18 14.58 0.04
N THR A 319 15.26 13.81 0.12
CA THR A 319 16.62 14.15 -0.28
C THR A 319 17.26 12.89 -0.87
N ASN A 320 18.38 13.06 -1.55
CA ASN A 320 19.12 11.94 -2.11
C ASN A 320 20.46 11.70 -1.39
N ASN A 321 20.90 10.46 -1.40
CA ASN A 321 22.27 10.06 -1.08
C ASN A 321 23.00 9.64 -2.35
N CYS A 322 24.30 9.89 -2.40
CA CYS A 322 25.11 9.46 -3.53
C CYS A 322 25.52 7.99 -3.39
N ALA A 323 25.41 7.24 -4.48
CA ALA A 323 25.99 5.91 -4.63
C ALA A 323 27.47 5.99 -4.98
N SER A 324 28.22 4.95 -4.63
CA SER A 324 29.64 4.77 -4.98
C SER A 324 29.95 3.30 -5.24
N GLY A 325 31.01 3.06 -6.01
CA GLY A 325 31.46 1.71 -6.35
C GLY A 325 30.65 1.08 -7.49
N ASN A 326 30.57 -0.25 -7.46
CA ASN A 326 29.86 -1.03 -8.47
C ASN A 326 28.42 -1.28 -8.04
N VAL A 327 27.46 -0.91 -8.90
CA VAL A 327 26.03 -1.03 -8.64
C VAL A 327 25.36 -1.83 -9.75
N SER A 328 24.46 -2.75 -9.38
CA SER A 328 23.62 -3.50 -10.33
C SER A 328 22.26 -2.81 -10.42
N LEU A 329 22.01 -2.07 -11.49
CA LEU A 329 20.75 -1.35 -11.73
C LEU A 329 19.72 -2.24 -12.43
N TYR A 330 18.70 -2.65 -11.69
CA TYR A 330 17.52 -3.33 -12.23
C TYR A 330 16.66 -2.39 -13.12
N PRO A 331 15.77 -2.93 -13.97
CA PRO A 331 14.83 -2.15 -14.75
C PRO A 331 14.08 -1.10 -13.91
N GLY A 332 14.07 0.15 -14.37
CA GLY A 332 13.47 1.31 -13.69
C GLY A 332 14.21 1.78 -12.44
N ALA A 333 15.37 1.21 -12.10
CA ALA A 333 16.17 1.66 -10.98
C ALA A 333 17.11 2.81 -11.36
N MET A 334 17.35 3.70 -10.39
CA MET A 334 18.27 4.81 -10.54
C MET A 334 19.12 5.04 -9.28
N ILE A 335 20.24 5.71 -9.48
CA ILE A 335 21.13 6.21 -8.44
C ILE A 335 21.52 7.65 -8.75
N VAL A 336 22.02 8.35 -7.72
CA VAL A 336 22.67 9.65 -7.88
C VAL A 336 24.15 9.50 -7.51
N CYS A 337 25.07 10.13 -8.25
CA CYS A 337 26.50 10.07 -7.98
C CYS A 337 27.20 11.37 -8.40
N ASP A 338 28.48 11.54 -8.08
CA ASP A 338 29.27 12.68 -8.56
C ASP A 338 29.76 12.44 -9.98
N SER A 339 30.23 11.21 -10.26
CA SER A 339 30.63 10.82 -11.60
C SER A 339 30.23 9.39 -11.91
N TYR A 340 29.88 9.19 -13.18
CA TYR A 340 29.62 7.91 -13.80
C TYR A 340 30.75 7.65 -14.79
N THR A 341 31.45 6.53 -14.64
CA THR A 341 32.66 6.22 -15.42
C THR A 341 32.39 5.25 -16.55
N ASN A 342 31.67 4.15 -16.30
CA ASN A 342 31.29 3.23 -17.38
C ASN A 342 30.22 2.20 -16.95
N GLY A 343 29.52 1.68 -17.95
CA GLY A 343 28.46 0.67 -17.85
C GLY A 343 27.75 0.56 -19.19
N ALA A 344 28.45 0.05 -20.21
CA ALA A 344 27.99 0.00 -21.59
C ALA A 344 26.75 -0.90 -21.75
N SER A 345 25.57 -0.29 -21.70
CA SER A 345 24.31 -0.92 -22.08
C SER A 345 23.40 0.15 -22.66
N GLY A 346 22.70 -0.15 -23.76
CA GLY A 346 21.76 0.77 -24.41
C GLY A 346 20.59 1.21 -23.52
N ASN A 347 20.41 0.55 -22.37
CA ASN A 347 19.37 0.87 -21.39
C ASN A 347 19.83 1.83 -20.28
N ILE A 348 21.10 2.26 -20.23
CA ILE A 348 21.54 3.27 -19.27
C ILE A 348 21.39 4.66 -19.88
N VAL A 349 20.67 5.54 -19.19
CA VAL A 349 20.60 6.97 -19.48
C VAL A 349 21.15 7.74 -18.29
N THR A 350 21.84 8.84 -18.58
CA THR A 350 22.39 9.73 -17.56
C THR A 350 21.85 11.14 -17.71
N ASN A 351 21.66 11.82 -16.60
CA ASN A 351 21.29 13.23 -16.57
C ASN A 351 22.22 13.98 -15.61
N LYS A 352 22.91 15.00 -16.12
CA LYS A 352 23.66 15.92 -15.27
C LYS A 352 22.69 16.95 -14.73
N VAL A 353 22.49 16.95 -13.42
CA VAL A 353 21.55 17.87 -12.78
C VAL A 353 22.19 19.26 -12.77
N ASN A 354 21.62 20.17 -13.56
CA ASN A 354 22.05 21.57 -13.61
C ASN A 354 21.74 22.30 -12.29
N GLY A 355 22.63 23.18 -11.84
CA GLY A 355 22.56 23.89 -10.56
C GLY A 355 23.84 23.71 -9.72
N ASN A 356 23.82 24.13 -8.46
CA ASN A 356 24.99 24.03 -7.56
C ASN A 356 25.31 22.60 -7.08
N SER A 357 24.60 21.57 -7.56
CA SER A 357 24.72 20.19 -7.05
C SER A 357 25.89 19.42 -7.67
N GLY A 358 26.19 19.65 -8.96
CA GLY A 358 27.23 18.92 -9.69
C GLY A 358 27.01 17.41 -9.80
N LYS A 359 25.77 16.93 -9.58
CA LYS A 359 25.45 15.50 -9.52
C LYS A 359 25.03 14.92 -10.87
N THR A 360 25.23 13.63 -11.03
CA THR A 360 24.76 12.82 -12.16
C THR A 360 23.73 11.81 -11.67
N ILE A 361 22.56 11.78 -12.31
CA ILE A 361 21.57 10.70 -12.16
C ILE A 361 21.92 9.63 -13.19
N VAL A 362 21.94 8.36 -12.77
CA VAL A 362 22.13 7.19 -13.64
C VAL A 362 20.89 6.32 -13.52
N LEU A 363 20.16 6.13 -14.61
CA LEU A 363 18.90 5.40 -14.67
C LEU A 363 19.02 4.23 -15.65
N ASN A 364 18.56 3.05 -15.23
CA ASN A 364 18.23 1.99 -16.16
C ASN A 364 16.79 2.18 -16.68
N LYS A 365 16.66 2.65 -17.93
CA LYS A 365 15.38 2.95 -18.58
C LYS A 365 14.62 1.72 -19.10
N ASP A 366 15.11 0.51 -18.85
CA ASP A 366 14.40 -0.71 -19.23
C ASP A 366 13.03 -0.77 -18.54
N THR A 367 11.99 -1.04 -19.32
CA THR A 367 10.60 -1.17 -18.86
C THR A 367 10.16 -2.64 -18.72
N ASN A 368 11.02 -3.59 -19.07
CA ASN A 368 10.79 -5.02 -18.85
C ASN A 368 11.02 -5.39 -17.38
N LEU A 369 9.94 -5.65 -16.63
CA LEU A 369 9.97 -6.00 -15.20
C LEU A 369 10.78 -7.25 -14.86
N LYS A 370 11.06 -8.11 -15.85
CA LYS A 370 11.88 -9.32 -15.70
C LYS A 370 13.29 -9.17 -16.27
N GLY A 371 13.67 -7.96 -16.66
CA GLY A 371 14.98 -7.66 -17.21
C GLY A 371 16.11 -7.87 -16.19
N SER A 372 17.26 -8.30 -16.70
CA SER A 372 18.48 -8.44 -15.89
C SER A 372 19.02 -7.07 -15.46
N ALA A 373 19.65 -7.02 -14.29
CA ALA A 373 20.32 -5.82 -13.84
C ALA A 373 21.54 -5.47 -14.71
N VAL A 374 21.74 -4.18 -14.96
CA VAL A 374 22.90 -3.63 -15.66
C VAL A 374 23.93 -3.16 -14.64
N LYS A 375 25.18 -3.61 -14.78
CA LYS A 375 26.27 -3.19 -13.89
C LYS A 375 26.82 -1.82 -14.32
N VAL A 376 26.97 -0.92 -13.35
CA VAL A 376 27.55 0.42 -13.53
C VAL A 376 28.60 0.68 -12.45
N SER A 377 29.58 1.52 -12.77
CA SER A 377 30.59 2.01 -11.83
C SER A 377 30.46 3.52 -11.64
N VAL A 378 30.38 3.95 -10.38
CA VAL A 378 30.15 5.35 -10.00
C VAL A 378 31.03 5.79 -8.84
N THR A 379 31.27 7.11 -8.72
CA THR A 379 32.01 7.68 -7.60
C THR A 379 31.22 8.78 -6.88
N SER A 380 31.55 8.98 -5.60
CA SER A 380 31.03 10.03 -4.73
C SER A 380 32.18 10.54 -3.87
N SER A 381 32.43 11.85 -3.92
CA SER A 381 33.43 12.61 -3.15
C SER A 381 33.06 12.77 -1.68
N THR A 382 31.78 12.61 -1.34
CA THR A 382 31.36 12.45 0.05
C THR A 382 31.69 11.04 0.52
N SER A 383 32.75 10.93 1.33
CA SER A 383 32.85 9.86 2.32
C SER A 383 31.53 9.80 3.07
N SER A 384 31.05 8.60 3.34
CA SER A 384 29.83 8.32 4.08
C SER A 384 29.70 9.26 5.28
N LYS A 385 28.99 10.38 5.12
CA LYS A 385 28.31 11.03 6.23
C LYS A 385 27.16 10.09 6.55
N ALA A 386 27.48 8.97 7.19
CA ALA A 386 26.60 8.49 8.22
C ALA A 386 26.35 9.73 9.08
N ARG A 387 25.19 10.37 8.90
CA ARG A 387 24.64 11.22 9.95
C ARG A 387 24.48 10.27 11.11
N MET A 388 25.53 10.13 11.92
CA MET A 388 25.37 9.72 13.30
C MET A 388 24.27 10.65 13.79
N ARG A 389 23.10 10.07 14.08
CA ARG A 389 22.19 10.70 15.02
C ARG A 389 23.10 11.10 16.18
N ARG A 390 23.22 12.39 16.47
CA ARG A 390 23.46 12.76 17.86
C ARG A 390 22.21 12.22 18.54
N SER A 391 22.31 10.99 19.04
CA SER A 391 21.53 10.60 20.18
C SER A 391 21.86 11.66 21.21
N ALA A 392 20.96 12.62 21.39
CA ALA A 392 20.78 13.14 22.71
C ALA A 392 20.41 11.90 23.53
N ILE A 393 21.42 11.28 24.14
CA ILE A 393 21.23 10.43 25.30
C ILE A 393 20.69 11.42 26.34
N ARG A 394 19.38 11.61 26.35
CA ARG A 394 18.71 11.89 27.60
C ARG A 394 18.67 10.56 28.32
N ASN A 395 19.55 10.51 29.31
CA ASN A 395 19.57 9.47 30.30
C ASN A 395 18.37 9.75 31.23
N ASP A 396 17.15 9.44 30.77
CA ASP A 396 15.97 9.49 31.64
C ASP A 396 15.97 8.19 32.43
N ASN A 397 16.83 8.17 33.44
CA ASN A 397 16.64 7.32 34.61
C ASN A 397 15.27 7.68 35.21
N ASN A 398 14.43 6.67 35.42
CA ASN A 398 13.35 6.62 36.41
C ASN A 398 12.81 7.98 36.90
N GLU A 399 11.88 8.57 36.16
CA GLU A 399 10.84 9.39 36.78
C GLU A 399 9.48 8.95 36.24
N GLU A 400 8.63 8.51 37.16
CA GLU A 400 7.23 8.22 36.92
C GLU A 400 6.58 9.37 36.15
N SER A 401 5.92 9.06 35.03
CA SER A 401 4.98 9.98 34.39
C SER A 401 3.91 10.33 35.42
N ARG A 402 4.02 11.50 36.05
CA ARG A 402 2.89 12.10 36.76
C ARG A 402 1.90 12.55 35.68
N ASP A 403 0.89 11.72 35.46
CA ASP A 403 -0.29 12.09 34.69
C ASP A 403 -0.90 13.36 35.30
N ILE A 404 -0.81 14.48 34.59
CA ILE A 404 -1.59 15.67 34.92
C ILE A 404 -2.99 15.42 34.40
N ASN A 405 -3.85 14.89 35.28
CA ASN A 405 -5.29 14.78 35.02
C ASN A 405 -5.89 16.20 34.88
N ILE A 406 -6.06 16.67 33.65
CA ILE A 406 -6.84 17.88 33.37
C ILE A 406 -8.33 17.49 33.47
N LEU A 407 -8.95 17.78 34.61
CA LEU A 407 -10.39 17.65 34.78
C LEU A 407 -11.11 18.87 34.18
N LEU A 408 -11.89 18.63 33.13
CA LEU A 408 -12.79 19.62 32.55
C LEU A 408 -14.15 19.59 33.25
N ASP A 409 -14.77 20.76 33.48
CA ASP A 409 -16.14 20.84 33.94
C ASP A 409 -17.16 20.53 32.83
N ARG A 410 -18.45 20.45 33.18
CA ARG A 410 -19.54 20.10 32.25
C ARG A 410 -19.72 21.10 31.10
N ASN A 411 -19.01 22.23 31.13
CA ASN A 411 -19.02 23.26 30.09
C ASN A 411 -17.68 23.34 29.35
N GLY A 412 -16.75 22.41 29.57
CA GLY A 412 -15.49 22.30 28.85
C GLY A 412 -14.38 23.24 29.34
N ASN A 413 -14.52 23.86 30.51
CA ASN A 413 -13.46 24.67 31.10
C ASN A 413 -12.57 23.84 32.02
N ILE A 414 -11.27 24.15 32.04
CA ILE A 414 -10.32 23.54 32.99
C ILE A 414 -10.70 23.97 34.39
N LYS A 415 -11.04 23.02 35.27
CA LYS A 415 -11.16 23.30 36.70
C LYS A 415 -9.80 23.72 37.22
N LYS A 416 -9.70 24.97 37.70
CA LYS A 416 -8.62 25.36 38.59
C LYS A 416 -8.98 24.81 39.97
N ASP A 417 -8.07 24.05 40.57
CA ASP A 417 -8.14 23.74 42.00
C ASP A 417 -8.06 25.02 42.84
#